data_AF-A0A8D0RPI8-F1
#
_entry.id   AF-A0A8D0RPI8-F1
#
_cell.length_a   1.000
_cell.length_b   1.000
_cell.length_c   1.000
_cell.angle_alpha   90.00
_cell.angle_beta   90.00
_cell.angle_gamma   90.00
#
_symmetry.space_group_name_H-M   'P 1'
#
loop_
_entity.id
_entity.type
_entity.pdbx_description
1 polymer ?
#
loop_
_entity_poly.entity_id
_entity_poly.type
_entity_poly.pdbx_seq_one_letter_code
_entity_poly.pdbx_strand_id
1 'polypeptide(L)'
;MCDGALLPPLVLPLLLLLVWGLDSGAAVGDAAADVEVVLPRRVRPDAVHLPQLPGAPGPRRRRRPRAPPAAPRARPGERALLLHLPAFGRDLYLQLRRDLRFLSGGFEVEEAGEAGRRGRPAELCFYSGRVLGHPGSLVSLSTCGGGLVGLIQLGQEQVLIQPLNSSQGQEHLIRRRWSLTPSPSAEAQMPGQPCKVLTEKKKPKRGRLSRDWRGRRSAIRLTNEHTVETLVVADADMVQYHGAEAAQRFILTVMNMVYNMFQHESLGIKVNIQVTKLVLLRQRPAKLSIGHHGERSLESFCHWQNEEYGGARYLGNNQVPGGKDDTPPVDAAVFVTRTDFCVHKDEPCDTVGIAYLGGVCSAKRKCVLAEDNGLNLAFTIAHELGHNLGMNHDDDHSSCAGRSHIMSGEWVKGRNPSDLSWSSCSRDDLENFLKSKVSTCLLVTDPRSQHAVRLPHKLPGMHYSANEQCQILFGTNATFCRNLEHLMCAGLWCLVEGDTSCKTKLDPPLDGTECGADKVTPISPGPWASLSTEPCGLILCLGI
;
A
#
# COMPACT_ATOMS: atom_id res chain seq x y z
N MET A 1 2.78 -84.33 42.40
CA MET A 1 3.18 -82.98 42.84
C MET A 1 2.85 -82.06 41.67
N CYS A 2 1.56 -81.75 41.45
CA CYS A 2 0.77 -80.70 42.12
C CYS A 2 1.40 -79.33 41.89
N ASP A 3 0.76 -78.27 41.40
CA ASP A 3 -0.56 -77.88 40.86
C ASP A 3 -0.29 -76.45 40.31
N GLY A 4 -1.00 -75.76 39.43
CA GLY A 4 -2.34 -75.87 38.86
C GLY A 4 -2.65 -74.47 38.28
N ALA A 5 -3.19 -74.43 37.05
CA ALA A 5 -3.81 -73.25 36.45
C ALA A 5 -5.28 -73.13 36.91
N LEU A 6 -5.91 -71.95 36.70
CA LEU A 6 -7.30 -71.72 36.21
C LEU A 6 -8.09 -70.57 36.91
N LEU A 7 -8.25 -69.46 36.15
CA LEU A 7 -9.48 -68.70 35.79
C LEU A 7 -10.37 -67.91 36.82
N PRO A 8 -11.15 -66.89 36.34
CA PRO A 8 -11.77 -65.77 37.09
C PRO A 8 -13.28 -65.94 37.37
N PRO A 9 -13.96 -64.94 38.00
CA PRO A 9 -15.07 -64.22 37.31
C PRO A 9 -15.12 -62.70 37.64
N LEU A 10 -15.42 -61.77 36.72
CA LEU A 10 -16.78 -61.22 36.42
C LEU A 10 -17.56 -60.94 37.72
N VAL A 11 -17.99 -59.73 38.12
CA VAL A 11 -18.93 -58.75 37.52
C VAL A 11 -18.99 -57.57 38.56
N LEU A 12 -18.95 -56.26 38.26
CA LEU A 12 -20.08 -55.35 37.97
C LEU A 12 -19.58 -53.87 38.08
N PRO A 13 -20.31 -52.90 37.50
CA PRO A 13 -19.84 -51.62 36.99
C PRO A 13 -20.39 -50.40 37.77
N LEU A 14 -20.25 -49.21 37.18
CA LEU A 14 -20.93 -47.94 37.51
C LEU A 14 -20.57 -47.29 38.86
N LEU A 15 -19.64 -46.33 38.82
CA LEU A 15 -19.74 -45.05 39.56
C LEU A 15 -18.61 -44.11 39.11
N LEU A 16 -18.73 -43.65 37.86
CA LEU A 16 -18.05 -42.46 37.35
C LEU A 16 -19.14 -41.39 37.25
N LEU A 17 -19.40 -40.70 38.36
CA LEU A 17 -20.03 -39.36 38.44
C LEU A 17 -20.18 -39.00 39.92
N LEU A 18 -19.64 -37.82 40.27
CA LEU A 18 -19.77 -37.03 41.50
C LEU A 18 -18.58 -37.08 42.46
N VAL A 19 -18.22 -35.87 42.91
CA VAL A 19 -16.99 -35.43 43.57
C VAL A 19 -15.86 -35.43 42.53
N TRP A 20 -15.26 -34.32 42.11
CA TRP A 20 -14.64 -33.27 42.91
C TRP A 20 -15.08 -31.88 42.44
N GLY A 21 -15.58 -31.08 43.38
CA GLY A 21 -15.72 -29.65 43.24
C GLY A 21 -14.46 -28.94 43.76
N LEU A 22 -14.08 -27.88 43.05
CA LEU A 22 -13.45 -26.64 43.53
C LEU A 22 -12.21 -26.78 44.43
N ASP A 23 -11.03 -26.53 43.86
CA ASP A 23 -10.14 -25.54 44.47
C ASP A 23 -9.43 -24.70 43.41
N SER A 24 -9.19 -23.45 43.79
CA SER A 24 -8.82 -22.31 42.95
C SER A 24 -7.33 -22.00 43.11
N GLY A 25 -6.64 -21.67 42.02
CA GLY A 25 -5.39 -20.90 42.13
C GLY A 25 -4.35 -21.14 41.05
N ALA A 26 -3.95 -20.03 40.43
CA ALA A 26 -2.73 -19.82 39.65
C ALA A 26 -2.69 -20.33 38.19
N ALA A 27 -3.53 -19.73 37.34
CA ALA A 27 -3.17 -19.49 35.94
C ALA A 27 -2.82 -18.00 35.77
N VAL A 28 -1.57 -17.75 35.37
CA VAL A 28 -1.03 -16.41 35.04
C VAL A 28 -1.83 -15.85 33.87
N GLY A 29 -2.29 -14.60 34.02
CA GLY A 29 -3.39 -13.99 33.26
C GLY A 29 -3.18 -13.91 31.76
N ASP A 30 -4.03 -14.63 31.03
CA ASP A 30 -4.33 -14.38 29.63
C ASP A 30 -5.45 -13.33 29.56
N ALA A 31 -5.28 -12.32 28.70
CA ALA A 31 -6.29 -11.28 28.53
C ALA A 31 -7.48 -11.90 27.78
N ALA A 32 -8.55 -12.24 28.53
CA ALA A 32 -9.74 -12.92 28.02
C ALA A 32 -10.30 -12.22 26.77
N ALA A 33 -10.11 -12.84 25.60
CA ALA A 33 -10.85 -12.51 24.39
C ALA A 33 -12.23 -13.18 24.49
N ASP A 34 -13.29 -12.39 24.54
CA ASP A 34 -14.65 -12.92 24.49
C ASP A 34 -14.93 -13.40 23.07
N VAL A 35 -15.28 -14.67 22.93
CA VAL A 35 -15.59 -15.30 21.65
C VAL A 35 -17.07 -15.70 21.61
N GLU A 36 -17.76 -15.35 20.53
CA GLU A 36 -19.17 -15.67 20.33
C GLU A 36 -19.42 -16.12 18.89
N VAL A 37 -20.40 -17.01 18.69
CA VAL A 37 -20.88 -17.39 17.36
C VAL A 37 -22.19 -16.65 17.09
N VAL A 38 -22.26 -15.96 15.95
CA VAL A 38 -23.41 -15.13 15.60
C VAL A 38 -23.92 -15.44 14.20
N LEU A 39 -25.15 -15.03 13.91
CA LEU A 39 -25.75 -15.07 12.57
C LEU A 39 -26.09 -13.65 12.11
N PRO A 40 -25.24 -13.02 11.29
CA PRO A 40 -25.48 -11.70 10.73
C PRO A 40 -26.69 -11.72 9.78
N ARG A 41 -27.59 -10.74 9.92
CA ARG A 41 -28.82 -10.67 9.12
C ARG A 41 -28.89 -9.37 8.36
N ARG A 42 -29.20 -9.43 7.07
CA ARG A 42 -29.49 -8.23 6.29
C ARG A 42 -30.85 -7.68 6.70
N VAL A 43 -30.89 -6.41 7.07
CA VAL A 43 -32.12 -5.71 7.49
C VAL A 43 -32.47 -4.61 6.48
N ARG A 44 -33.77 -4.29 6.38
CA ARG A 44 -34.23 -3.15 5.58
C ARG A 44 -34.11 -1.86 6.40
N PRO A 45 -33.72 -0.73 5.81
CA PRO A 45 -33.63 0.55 6.53
C PRO A 45 -34.93 0.92 7.25
N ASP A 46 -36.08 0.64 6.63
CA ASP A 46 -37.41 0.97 7.18
C ASP A 46 -37.82 0.09 8.38
N ALA A 47 -37.11 -1.02 8.61
CA ALA A 47 -37.40 -1.96 9.70
C ALA A 47 -36.65 -1.62 11.00
N VAL A 48 -35.71 -0.66 10.98
CA VAL A 48 -34.92 -0.29 12.16
C VAL A 48 -35.50 0.99 12.77
N HIS A 49 -36.31 0.84 13.83
CA HIS A 49 -36.70 1.97 14.67
C HIS A 49 -35.49 2.45 15.47
N LEU A 50 -34.71 3.37 14.91
CA LEU A 50 -33.67 4.08 15.66
C LEU A 50 -34.37 5.03 16.66
N PRO A 51 -34.05 4.96 17.97
CA PRO A 51 -34.45 6.01 18.89
C PRO A 51 -33.85 7.33 18.38
N GLN A 52 -34.70 8.32 18.12
CA GLN A 52 -34.22 9.67 17.88
C GLN A 52 -33.46 10.13 19.13
N LEU A 53 -32.16 10.42 18.98
CA LEU A 53 -31.41 11.15 20.01
C LEU A 53 -32.22 12.41 20.39
N PRO A 54 -32.43 12.70 21.69
CA PRO A 54 -33.18 13.88 22.10
C PRO A 54 -32.52 15.12 21.52
N GLY A 55 -33.24 15.80 20.63
CA GLY A 55 -32.78 16.99 19.95
C GLY A 55 -32.37 18.04 20.97
N ALA A 56 -31.12 18.52 20.85
CA ALA A 56 -30.67 19.68 21.60
C ALA A 56 -31.62 20.87 21.36
N PRO A 57 -31.96 21.65 22.40
CA PRO A 57 -32.88 22.78 22.26
C PRO A 57 -32.31 23.79 21.25
N GLY A 58 -33.15 24.15 20.27
CA GLY A 58 -32.76 24.92 19.09
C GLY A 58 -32.15 26.29 19.41
N PRO A 59 -31.24 26.81 18.57
CA PRO A 59 -30.59 28.08 18.83
C PRO A 59 -31.52 29.25 18.51
N ARG A 60 -31.63 30.18 19.48
CA ARG A 60 -32.19 31.52 19.27
C ARG A 60 -31.43 32.23 18.15
N ARG A 61 -32.18 32.83 17.23
CA ARG A 61 -31.73 33.64 16.08
C ARG A 61 -30.50 34.51 16.39
N ARG A 62 -29.32 34.12 15.87
CA ARG A 62 -28.20 35.03 15.58
C ARG A 62 -27.59 34.66 14.22
N ARG A 63 -27.11 35.69 13.52
CA ARG A 63 -26.75 35.77 12.09
C ARG A 63 -25.92 34.58 11.55
N ARG A 64 -26.29 34.11 10.35
CA ARG A 64 -25.64 33.04 9.56
C ARG A 64 -24.14 33.30 9.33
N PRO A 65 -23.25 32.36 9.68
CA PRO A 65 -21.97 32.17 8.99
C PRO A 65 -22.18 31.34 7.70
N ARG A 66 -21.33 31.56 6.70
CA ARG A 66 -21.28 30.82 5.42
C ARG A 66 -21.17 29.31 5.69
N ALA A 67 -22.04 28.53 5.03
CA ALA A 67 -22.00 27.07 5.09
C ALA A 67 -20.67 26.53 4.53
N PRO A 68 -20.05 25.52 5.17
CA PRO A 68 -18.95 24.79 4.56
C PRO A 68 -19.44 24.04 3.30
N PRO A 69 -18.56 23.79 2.32
CA PRO A 69 -18.93 23.07 1.10
C PRO A 69 -19.49 21.69 1.47
N ALA A 70 -20.67 21.40 0.91
CA ALA A 70 -21.36 20.14 1.12
C ALA A 70 -20.43 18.96 0.78
N ALA A 71 -20.45 17.94 1.64
CA ALA A 71 -19.87 16.64 1.32
C ALA A 71 -20.40 16.17 -0.05
N PRO A 72 -19.58 15.51 -0.89
CA PRO A 72 -19.99 15.11 -2.22
C PRO A 72 -21.27 14.27 -2.14
N ARG A 73 -22.29 14.72 -2.88
CA ARG A 73 -23.58 14.02 -3.00
C ARG A 73 -23.31 12.62 -3.56
N ALA A 74 -23.74 11.60 -2.83
CA ALA A 74 -23.68 10.21 -3.28
C ALA A 74 -24.43 10.06 -4.62
N ARG A 75 -23.85 9.29 -5.55
CA ARG A 75 -24.49 9.00 -6.83
C ARG A 75 -25.80 8.21 -6.60
N PRO A 76 -26.90 8.51 -7.31
CA PRO A 76 -28.14 7.74 -7.17
C PRO A 76 -27.91 6.32 -7.69
N GLY A 77 -27.86 5.32 -6.80
CA GLY A 77 -27.69 3.91 -7.16
C GLY A 77 -26.90 3.04 -6.18
N GLU A 78 -26.07 3.62 -5.30
CA GLU A 78 -25.37 2.87 -4.26
C GLU A 78 -26.30 2.60 -3.07
N ARG A 79 -27.02 1.47 -3.11
CA ARG A 79 -27.86 1.03 -1.98
C ARG A 79 -26.95 0.74 -0.79
N ALA A 80 -27.02 1.56 0.26
CA ALA A 80 -26.39 1.25 1.54
C ALA A 80 -26.90 -0.11 2.04
N LEU A 81 -25.97 -1.00 2.39
CA LEU A 81 -26.26 -2.31 2.97
C LEU A 81 -26.36 -2.12 4.49
N LEU A 82 -27.46 -2.57 5.10
CA LEU A 82 -27.64 -2.55 6.54
C LEU A 82 -27.62 -3.99 7.05
N LEU A 83 -26.65 -4.29 7.91
CA LEU A 83 -26.54 -5.59 8.57
C LEU A 83 -26.83 -5.45 10.05
N HIS A 84 -27.63 -6.35 10.59
CA HIS A 84 -27.84 -6.54 12.01
C HIS A 84 -26.92 -7.66 12.48
N LEU A 85 -26.18 -7.37 13.54
CA LEU A 85 -25.19 -8.25 14.15
C LEU A 85 -25.47 -8.35 15.65
N PRO A 86 -26.18 -9.39 16.10
CA PRO A 86 -26.39 -9.63 17.53
C PRO A 86 -25.10 -10.20 18.13
N ALA A 87 -24.37 -9.41 18.91
CA ALA A 87 -23.10 -9.81 19.50
C ALA A 87 -22.91 -9.19 20.89
N PHE A 88 -22.40 -9.97 21.83
CA PHE A 88 -22.04 -9.60 23.21
C PHE A 88 -23.21 -8.96 23.98
N GLY A 89 -24.41 -9.50 23.79
CA GLY A 89 -25.64 -8.97 24.38
C GLY A 89 -26.09 -7.62 23.83
N ARG A 90 -25.56 -7.21 22.66
CA ARG A 90 -25.90 -5.94 21.98
C ARG A 90 -26.36 -6.20 20.56
N ASP A 91 -27.29 -5.37 20.09
CA ASP A 91 -27.70 -5.32 18.69
C ASP A 91 -26.88 -4.27 17.94
N LEU A 92 -25.88 -4.71 17.17
CA LEU A 92 -25.07 -3.81 16.35
C LEU A 92 -25.66 -3.70 14.94
N TYR A 93 -25.98 -2.48 14.52
CA TYR A 93 -26.48 -2.20 13.17
C TYR A 93 -25.38 -1.55 12.33
N LEU A 94 -24.82 -2.32 11.39
CA LEU A 94 -23.72 -1.91 10.53
C LEU A 94 -24.26 -1.28 9.26
N GLN A 95 -24.05 0.03 9.10
CA GLN A 95 -24.36 0.74 7.87
C GLN A 95 -23.14 0.71 6.96
N LEU A 96 -23.24 -0.09 5.90
CA LEU A 96 -22.16 -0.42 4.98
C LEU A 96 -22.40 0.18 3.60
N ARG A 97 -21.31 0.57 2.95
CA ARG A 97 -21.28 0.94 1.54
C ARG A 97 -20.18 0.14 0.87
N ARG A 98 -20.41 -0.23 -0.39
CA ARG A 98 -19.37 -0.85 -1.19
C ARG A 98 -18.21 0.12 -1.30
N ASP A 99 -17.00 -0.36 -1.06
CA ASP A 99 -15.80 0.47 -1.07
C ASP A 99 -14.67 -0.23 -1.80
N LEU A 100 -14.26 0.36 -2.92
CA LEU A 100 -13.18 -0.12 -3.77
C LEU A 100 -12.12 0.97 -3.94
N ARG A 101 -12.17 2.05 -3.14
CA ARG A 101 -11.22 3.16 -3.24
C ARG A 101 -9.80 2.76 -2.85
N PHE A 102 -9.65 1.60 -2.20
CA PHE A 102 -8.36 0.99 -1.92
C PHE A 102 -7.77 0.26 -3.13
N LEU A 103 -8.48 0.13 -4.25
CA LEU A 103 -8.00 -0.44 -5.51
C LEU A 103 -7.86 0.67 -6.54
N SER A 104 -6.77 0.65 -7.31
CA SER A 104 -6.63 1.55 -8.45
C SER A 104 -7.58 1.15 -9.58
N GLY A 105 -7.90 2.09 -10.47
CA GLY A 105 -8.78 1.82 -11.63
C GLY A 105 -8.23 0.75 -12.59
N GLY A 106 -6.90 0.55 -12.60
CA GLY A 106 -6.20 -0.46 -13.38
C GLY A 106 -5.75 -1.68 -12.57
N PHE A 107 -6.34 -1.90 -11.40
CA PHE A 107 -5.93 -2.98 -10.50
C PHE A 107 -5.88 -4.33 -11.22
N GLU A 108 -4.74 -5.00 -11.12
CA GLU A 108 -4.51 -6.31 -11.71
C GLU A 108 -3.97 -7.34 -10.72
N VAL A 109 -4.34 -8.61 -10.95
CA VAL A 109 -3.82 -9.76 -10.20
C VAL A 109 -3.00 -10.63 -11.14
N GLU A 110 -1.78 -10.91 -10.73
CA GLU A 110 -0.80 -11.70 -11.49
C GLU A 110 -0.40 -12.94 -10.69
N GLU A 111 -0.60 -14.13 -11.26
CA GLU A 111 -0.03 -15.37 -10.72
C GLU A 111 1.30 -15.66 -11.43
N ALA A 112 2.43 -15.45 -10.74
CA ALA A 112 3.75 -15.64 -11.33
C ALA A 112 4.15 -17.13 -11.32
N GLY A 113 4.30 -17.74 -12.51
CA GLY A 113 4.78 -19.13 -12.68
C GLY A 113 4.27 -19.89 -13.92
N GLU A 114 3.13 -19.50 -14.50
CA GLU A 114 2.66 -19.95 -15.82
C GLU A 114 2.36 -18.72 -16.67
N ALA A 115 2.49 -18.82 -18.01
CA ALA A 115 2.30 -17.73 -18.95
C ALA A 115 1.05 -16.85 -18.64
N GLY A 116 1.28 -15.72 -17.96
CA GLY A 116 0.42 -14.55 -17.88
C GLY A 116 -1.06 -14.80 -17.60
N ARG A 117 -1.45 -15.79 -16.77
CA ARG A 117 -2.86 -15.92 -16.37
C ARG A 117 -3.24 -14.73 -15.50
N ARG A 118 -3.94 -13.77 -16.12
CA ARG A 118 -4.59 -12.64 -15.44
C ARG A 118 -5.68 -13.19 -14.52
N GLY A 119 -5.56 -12.92 -13.22
CA GLY A 119 -6.60 -13.27 -12.24
C GLY A 119 -7.92 -12.57 -12.55
N ARG A 120 -9.04 -13.16 -12.12
CA ARG A 120 -10.37 -12.53 -12.27
C ARG A 120 -10.39 -11.18 -11.51
N PRO A 121 -11.08 -10.15 -12.03
CA PRO A 121 -11.22 -8.87 -11.34
C PRO A 121 -11.71 -9.07 -9.91
N ALA A 122 -11.22 -8.27 -8.97
CA ALA A 122 -11.73 -8.26 -7.60
C ALA A 122 -13.26 -8.14 -7.64
N GLU A 123 -13.95 -9.16 -7.12
CA GLU A 123 -15.40 -9.13 -7.00
C GLU A 123 -15.80 -7.90 -6.18
N LEU A 124 -16.97 -7.32 -6.49
CA LEU A 124 -17.50 -6.11 -5.84
C LEU A 124 -18.02 -6.41 -4.41
N CYS A 125 -17.18 -7.03 -3.58
CA CYS A 125 -17.51 -7.67 -2.30
C CYS A 125 -16.84 -7.03 -1.07
N PHE A 126 -16.14 -5.91 -1.24
CA PHE A 126 -15.56 -5.11 -0.15
C PHE A 126 -16.46 -3.95 0.25
N TYR A 127 -16.56 -3.73 1.56
CA TYR A 127 -17.45 -2.76 2.18
C TYR A 127 -16.74 -1.99 3.28
N SER A 128 -17.05 -0.69 3.36
CA SER A 128 -16.66 0.20 4.45
C SER A 128 -17.90 0.85 5.05
N GLY A 129 -17.87 1.17 6.34
CA GLY A 129 -19.06 1.69 7.00
C GLY A 129 -18.85 2.11 8.45
N ARG A 130 -19.97 2.27 9.14
CA ARG A 130 -20.03 2.66 10.55
C ARG A 130 -21.13 1.87 11.27
N VAL A 131 -21.03 1.81 12.59
CA VAL A 131 -22.09 1.26 13.44
C VAL A 131 -23.05 2.39 13.81
N LEU A 132 -24.35 2.18 13.59
CA LEU A 132 -25.38 3.15 13.95
C LEU A 132 -25.37 3.40 15.47
N GLY A 133 -25.61 4.66 15.85
CA GLY A 133 -25.56 5.08 17.25
C GLY A 133 -24.15 5.26 17.84
N HIS A 134 -23.09 4.89 17.12
CA HIS A 134 -21.71 4.97 17.60
C HIS A 134 -20.88 5.91 16.70
N PRO A 135 -20.87 7.23 16.97
CA PRO A 135 -20.02 8.15 16.23
C PRO A 135 -18.54 7.78 16.40
N GLY A 136 -17.74 7.93 15.34
CA GLY A 136 -16.33 7.51 15.33
C GLY A 136 -16.10 6.01 15.12
N SER A 137 -17.15 5.17 15.06
CA SER A 137 -16.98 3.76 14.71
C SER A 137 -16.57 3.56 13.25
N LEU A 138 -15.83 2.48 13.01
CA LEU A 138 -15.32 2.10 11.69
C LEU A 138 -15.64 0.63 11.44
N VAL A 139 -16.11 0.31 10.24
CA VAL A 139 -16.37 -1.06 9.81
C VAL A 139 -15.70 -1.30 8.47
N SER A 140 -14.93 -2.37 8.35
CA SER A 140 -14.29 -2.83 7.12
C SER A 140 -14.57 -4.31 6.96
N LEU A 141 -15.37 -4.68 5.95
CA LEU A 141 -15.85 -6.04 5.76
C LEU A 141 -15.69 -6.50 4.31
N SER A 142 -15.43 -7.78 4.17
CA SER A 142 -15.41 -8.52 2.92
C SER A 142 -16.51 -9.57 2.96
N THR A 143 -17.22 -9.71 1.85
CA THR A 143 -18.18 -10.80 1.59
C THR A 143 -17.62 -11.81 0.59
N CYS A 144 -16.35 -11.64 0.20
CA CYS A 144 -15.71 -12.45 -0.82
C CYS A 144 -15.55 -13.89 -0.28
N GLY A 145 -16.08 -14.87 -1.00
CA GLY A 145 -16.08 -16.27 -0.54
C GLY A 145 -17.30 -16.71 0.27
N GLY A 146 -18.40 -15.93 0.26
CA GLY A 146 -19.71 -16.39 0.74
C GLY A 146 -20.00 -16.12 2.23
N GLY A 147 -19.06 -15.54 2.97
CA GLY A 147 -19.24 -15.15 4.38
C GLY A 147 -18.63 -13.78 4.68
N LEU A 148 -18.91 -13.23 5.87
CA LEU A 148 -18.37 -11.96 6.33
C LEU A 148 -17.02 -12.13 7.02
N VAL A 149 -16.01 -11.46 6.50
CA VAL A 149 -14.66 -11.40 7.07
C VAL A 149 -14.27 -9.95 7.27
N GLY A 150 -13.72 -9.60 8.42
CA GLY A 150 -13.10 -8.29 8.61
C GLY A 150 -13.20 -7.77 10.03
N LEU A 151 -13.35 -6.47 10.16
CA LEU A 151 -13.10 -5.70 11.37
C LEU A 151 -14.21 -4.68 11.64
N ILE A 152 -14.59 -4.58 12.91
CA ILE A 152 -15.49 -3.57 13.46
C ILE A 152 -14.78 -2.90 14.65
N GLN A 153 -14.59 -1.59 14.58
CA GLN A 153 -14.02 -0.77 15.64
C GLN A 153 -15.13 0.06 16.30
N LEU A 154 -15.21 -0.03 17.63
CA LEU A 154 -16.19 0.63 18.48
C LEU A 154 -15.46 1.39 19.61
N GLY A 155 -14.89 2.55 19.30
CA GLY A 155 -14.07 3.29 20.28
C GLY A 155 -12.84 2.49 20.66
N GLN A 156 -12.75 2.03 21.91
CA GLN A 156 -11.66 1.20 22.46
C GLN A 156 -11.90 -0.32 22.34
N GLU A 157 -13.04 -0.70 21.75
CA GLU A 157 -13.45 -2.09 21.56
C GLU A 157 -13.19 -2.50 20.11
N GLN A 158 -12.46 -3.60 19.92
CA GLN A 158 -12.20 -4.19 18.62
C GLN A 158 -12.95 -5.52 18.48
N VAL A 159 -13.60 -5.70 17.34
CA VAL A 159 -14.37 -6.90 17.02
C VAL A 159 -13.94 -7.44 15.65
N LEU A 160 -13.36 -8.65 15.63
CA LEU A 160 -13.01 -9.38 14.41
C LEU A 160 -14.11 -10.38 14.10
N ILE A 161 -14.55 -10.41 12.84
CA ILE A 161 -15.56 -11.35 12.34
C ILE A 161 -14.95 -12.22 11.24
N GLN A 162 -15.23 -13.52 11.30
CA GLN A 162 -14.82 -14.49 10.27
C GLN A 162 -15.88 -15.60 10.14
N PRO A 163 -16.10 -16.16 8.94
CA PRO A 163 -17.06 -17.24 8.75
C PRO A 163 -16.55 -18.54 9.37
N LEU A 164 -17.48 -19.36 9.86
CA LEU A 164 -17.19 -20.72 10.26
C LEU A 164 -17.20 -21.65 9.03
N ASN A 165 -16.17 -22.47 8.89
CA ASN A 165 -16.03 -23.41 7.76
C ASN A 165 -17.18 -24.44 7.70
N SER A 166 -17.80 -24.76 8.85
CA SER A 166 -18.88 -25.75 8.96
C SER A 166 -20.24 -25.29 8.43
N SER A 167 -20.47 -23.98 8.27
CA SER A 167 -21.81 -23.41 8.04
C SER A 167 -21.99 -22.75 6.67
N GLN A 168 -21.10 -23.04 5.70
CA GLN A 168 -21.09 -22.40 4.38
C GLN A 168 -21.15 -20.85 4.44
N GLY A 169 -20.56 -20.26 5.49
CA GLY A 169 -20.52 -18.81 5.68
C GLY A 169 -21.77 -18.16 6.26
N GLN A 170 -22.75 -18.93 6.78
CA GLN A 170 -23.94 -18.40 7.45
C GLN A 170 -23.70 -18.01 8.91
N GLU A 171 -22.88 -18.80 9.62
CA GLU A 171 -22.48 -18.52 11.00
C GLU A 171 -21.09 -17.91 11.03
N HIS A 172 -20.88 -16.94 11.90
CA HIS A 172 -19.62 -16.23 12.03
C HIS A 172 -19.10 -16.31 13.44
N LEU A 173 -17.81 -16.60 13.56
CA LEU A 173 -17.09 -16.45 14.80
C LEU A 173 -16.72 -14.98 14.97
N ILE A 174 -17.10 -14.41 16.10
CA ILE A 174 -16.72 -13.08 16.50
C ILE A 174 -15.78 -13.16 17.68
N ARG A 175 -14.66 -12.44 17.58
CA ARG A 175 -13.73 -12.24 18.68
C ARG A 175 -13.70 -10.78 19.07
N ARG A 176 -14.04 -10.50 20.33
CA ARG A 176 -13.99 -9.17 20.94
C ARG A 176 -12.75 -9.04 21.79
N ARG A 177 -12.16 -7.84 21.78
CA ARG A 177 -11.06 -7.49 22.68
C ARG A 177 -11.15 -6.03 23.11
N TRP A 178 -10.73 -5.77 24.34
CA TRP A 178 -10.77 -4.45 24.96
C TRP A 178 -9.38 -3.84 25.08
N SER A 179 -9.33 -2.50 25.05
CA SER A 179 -8.21 -1.75 25.59
C SER A 179 -8.14 -1.83 27.11
N LEU A 180 -7.34 -2.75 27.64
CA LEU A 180 -6.93 -2.66 29.04
C LEU A 180 -6.06 -1.42 29.20
N THR A 181 -6.45 -0.52 30.10
CA THR A 181 -5.55 0.53 30.60
C THR A 181 -4.29 -0.13 31.14
N PRO A 182 -3.07 0.33 30.77
CA PRO A 182 -1.87 -0.20 31.40
C PRO A 182 -1.92 0.14 32.89
N SER A 183 -2.00 -0.88 33.74
CA SER A 183 -1.74 -0.72 35.16
C SER A 183 -0.26 -0.38 35.33
N PRO A 184 0.11 0.69 36.04
CA PRO A 184 1.51 0.99 36.29
C PRO A 184 2.00 0.12 37.44
N SER A 185 2.35 -1.14 37.18
CA SER A 185 3.23 -1.93 38.07
C SER A 185 3.41 -3.37 37.59
N ALA A 186 4.63 -3.67 37.16
CA ALA A 186 5.52 -4.72 37.67
C ALA A 186 6.49 -5.03 36.53
N GLU A 187 7.79 -4.95 36.82
CA GLU A 187 8.87 -5.34 35.91
C GLU A 187 8.61 -6.77 35.39
N ALA A 188 7.96 -6.89 34.24
CA ALA A 188 7.88 -8.14 33.52
C ALA A 188 9.21 -8.35 32.81
N GLN A 189 10.14 -9.00 33.50
CA GLN A 189 11.30 -9.63 32.89
C GLN A 189 10.80 -10.74 31.95
N MET A 190 10.49 -10.40 30.69
CA MET A 190 10.41 -11.34 29.57
C MET A 190 10.98 -10.65 28.31
N PRO A 191 11.84 -11.32 27.52
CA PRO A 191 12.63 -10.68 26.47
C PRO A 191 11.83 -10.56 25.16
N GLY A 192 10.71 -9.83 25.18
CA GLY A 192 10.09 -9.33 23.95
C GLY A 192 10.87 -8.11 23.50
N GLN A 193 11.65 -8.20 22.42
CA GLN A 193 12.41 -7.05 21.92
C GLN A 193 11.43 -6.10 21.21
N PRO A 194 11.25 -4.84 21.67
CA PRO A 194 10.36 -3.91 20.98
C PRO A 194 10.84 -3.72 19.54
N CYS A 195 9.91 -3.50 18.62
CA CYS A 195 10.26 -3.09 17.26
C CYS A 195 11.14 -1.85 17.37
N LYS A 196 12.26 -1.80 16.65
CA LYS A 196 13.19 -0.67 16.70
C LYS A 196 13.31 -0.05 15.33
N VAL A 197 13.18 1.27 15.27
CA VAL A 197 13.47 2.03 14.06
C VAL A 197 14.98 1.95 13.79
N LEU A 198 15.34 1.35 12.65
CA LEU A 198 16.73 1.23 12.22
C LEU A 198 17.25 2.61 11.79
N THR A 199 17.92 3.29 12.70
CA THR A 199 18.62 4.54 12.39
C THR A 199 19.96 4.21 11.73
N GLU A 200 20.19 4.71 10.52
CA GLU A 200 21.54 4.74 9.96
C GLU A 200 22.45 5.52 10.92
N LYS A 201 23.61 4.94 11.28
CA LYS A 201 24.65 5.58 12.10
C LYS A 201 25.18 6.85 11.39
N LYS A 202 24.45 7.96 11.47
CA LYS A 202 24.97 9.28 11.14
C LYS A 202 25.85 9.74 12.28
N LYS A 203 27.12 10.02 11.98
CA LYS A 203 28.06 10.69 12.89
C LYS A 203 27.38 11.94 13.47
N PRO A 204 27.45 12.20 14.78
CA PRO A 204 26.83 13.38 15.38
C PRO A 204 27.54 14.62 14.84
N LYS A 205 26.89 15.37 13.95
CA LYS A 205 27.30 16.75 13.70
C LYS A 205 26.87 17.57 14.92
N ARG A 206 27.84 18.10 15.65
CA ARG A 206 27.61 19.12 16.69
C ARG A 206 26.91 20.32 16.05
N GLY A 207 25.59 20.40 16.20
CA GLY A 207 24.79 21.56 15.83
C GLY A 207 24.81 22.57 16.96
N ARG A 208 25.30 23.78 16.69
CA ARG A 208 25.12 24.95 17.57
C ARG A 208 23.62 25.20 17.77
N LEU A 209 23.24 25.41 19.04
CA LEU A 209 21.99 26.05 19.42
C LEU A 209 21.94 27.45 18.79
N SER A 210 21.17 27.60 17.72
CA SER A 210 20.67 28.90 17.27
C SER A 210 19.16 28.86 17.39
N ARG A 211 18.68 29.27 18.58
CA ARG A 211 17.29 29.63 18.79
C ARG A 211 17.06 31.03 18.22
N ASP A 212 15.87 31.19 17.67
CA ASP A 212 15.20 32.41 17.22
C ASP A 212 15.54 32.99 15.84
N TRP A 213 14.47 33.43 15.16
CA TRP A 213 14.34 34.19 13.90
C TRP A 213 13.84 33.53 12.60
N ARG A 214 13.03 32.45 12.64
CA ARG A 214 12.12 32.13 11.51
C ARG A 214 10.74 31.58 11.93
N GLY A 215 10.16 32.11 12.99
CA GLY A 215 8.74 31.91 13.30
C GLY A 215 7.85 32.81 12.45
N ARG A 216 7.60 32.48 11.17
CA ARG A 216 6.43 32.97 10.37
C ARG A 216 6.31 32.45 8.92
N ARG A 217 6.56 31.17 8.62
CA ARG A 217 6.30 30.61 7.26
C ARG A 217 5.77 29.16 7.19
N SER A 218 5.07 28.68 8.21
CA SER A 218 4.54 27.30 8.21
C SER A 218 3.06 27.26 8.56
N ALA A 219 2.23 27.88 7.74
CA ALA A 219 0.79 27.61 7.71
C ALA A 219 0.38 27.11 6.31
N ILE A 220 1.22 26.27 5.69
CA ILE A 220 0.77 25.46 4.56
C ILE A 220 -0.14 24.39 5.18
N ARG A 221 -1.44 24.66 5.18
CA ARG A 221 -2.44 23.62 5.45
C ARG A 221 -2.31 22.58 4.33
N LEU A 222 -1.99 21.35 4.69
CA LEU A 222 -2.08 20.21 3.77
C LEU A 222 -3.55 20.06 3.36
N THR A 223 -3.90 20.63 2.21
CA THR A 223 -5.25 20.59 1.63
C THR A 223 -5.37 19.53 0.55
N ASN A 224 -4.25 18.93 0.15
CA ASN A 224 -4.17 17.93 -0.90
C ASN A 224 -4.42 16.53 -0.32
N GLU A 225 -5.21 15.74 -1.05
CA GLU A 225 -5.32 14.30 -0.80
C GLU A 225 -4.05 13.63 -1.35
N HIS A 226 -3.39 12.82 -0.54
CA HIS A 226 -2.19 12.08 -0.95
C HIS A 226 -2.61 10.65 -1.27
N THR A 227 -2.06 10.07 -2.33
CA THR A 227 -2.30 8.66 -2.64
C THR A 227 -0.97 7.93 -2.61
N VAL A 228 -0.98 6.71 -2.08
CA VAL A 228 0.17 5.80 -2.06
C VAL A 228 -0.18 4.63 -2.96
N GLU A 229 0.37 4.64 -4.18
CA GLU A 229 0.22 3.55 -5.13
C GLU A 229 1.05 2.34 -4.68
N THR A 230 0.37 1.26 -4.30
CA THR A 230 0.96 0.13 -3.56
C THR A 230 0.93 -1.15 -4.38
N LEU A 231 2.11 -1.72 -4.62
CA LEU A 231 2.27 -3.11 -5.05
C LEU A 231 2.13 -4.02 -3.84
N VAL A 232 1.38 -5.12 -3.96
CA VAL A 232 1.34 -6.16 -2.94
C VAL A 232 1.82 -7.48 -3.54
N VAL A 233 2.73 -8.15 -2.85
CA VAL A 233 3.31 -9.42 -3.27
C VAL A 233 3.07 -10.46 -2.20
N ALA A 234 2.35 -11.52 -2.55
CA ALA A 234 2.18 -12.71 -1.73
C ALA A 234 3.31 -13.68 -2.03
N ASP A 235 4.06 -14.05 -1.00
CA ASP A 235 5.15 -15.03 -1.09
C ASP A 235 4.66 -16.43 -1.53
N ALA A 236 5.60 -17.26 -1.99
CA ALA A 236 5.35 -18.66 -2.29
C ALA A 236 4.77 -19.41 -1.08
N ASP A 237 5.29 -19.16 0.12
CA ASP A 237 4.80 -19.77 1.35
C ASP A 237 3.35 -19.35 1.66
N MET A 238 2.97 -18.11 1.32
CA MET A 238 1.58 -17.63 1.45
C MET A 238 0.64 -18.38 0.52
N VAL A 239 1.03 -18.50 -0.75
CA VAL A 239 0.23 -19.17 -1.78
C VAL A 239 0.15 -20.67 -1.53
N GLN A 240 1.22 -21.29 -1.01
CA GLN A 240 1.25 -22.71 -0.64
C GLN A 240 0.35 -22.99 0.55
N TYR A 241 0.34 -22.12 1.57
CA TYR A 241 -0.45 -22.32 2.79
C TYR A 241 -1.95 -22.10 2.56
N HIS A 242 -2.34 -20.97 1.95
CA HIS A 242 -3.76 -20.62 1.79
C HIS A 242 -4.35 -21.15 0.47
N GLY A 243 -3.53 -21.34 -0.56
CA GLY A 243 -3.96 -21.45 -1.95
C GLY A 243 -4.14 -20.08 -2.61
N ALA A 244 -3.92 -19.99 -3.93
CA ALA A 244 -3.89 -18.72 -4.66
C ALA A 244 -5.19 -17.89 -4.53
N GLU A 245 -6.35 -18.51 -4.75
CA GLU A 245 -7.63 -17.79 -4.65
C GLU A 245 -7.93 -17.29 -3.23
N ALA A 246 -7.63 -18.11 -2.21
CA ALA A 246 -7.86 -17.73 -0.82
C ALA A 246 -6.86 -16.66 -0.36
N ALA A 247 -5.58 -16.78 -0.74
CA ALA A 247 -4.56 -15.77 -0.50
C ALA A 247 -4.94 -14.42 -1.13
N GLN A 248 -5.43 -14.41 -2.37
CA GLN A 248 -5.94 -13.20 -3.02
C GLN A 248 -7.07 -12.55 -2.20
N ARG A 249 -8.11 -13.32 -1.85
CA ARG A 249 -9.26 -12.79 -1.08
C ARG A 249 -8.83 -12.28 0.30
N PHE A 250 -7.96 -13.02 0.97
CA PHE A 250 -7.42 -12.67 2.28
C PHE A 250 -6.62 -11.37 2.24
N ILE A 251 -5.65 -11.26 1.35
CA ILE A 251 -4.79 -10.07 1.21
C ILE A 251 -5.62 -8.85 0.84
N LEU A 252 -6.58 -8.96 -0.08
CA LEU A 252 -7.44 -7.83 -0.43
C LEU A 252 -8.34 -7.40 0.74
N THR A 253 -8.80 -8.35 1.56
CA THR A 253 -9.55 -8.03 2.79
C THR A 253 -8.67 -7.27 3.78
N VAL A 254 -7.43 -7.73 3.97
CA VAL A 254 -6.42 -7.07 4.81
C VAL A 254 -6.11 -5.65 4.29
N MET A 255 -5.92 -5.47 2.98
CA MET A 255 -5.66 -4.15 2.40
C MET A 255 -6.85 -3.20 2.48
N ASN A 256 -8.09 -3.71 2.41
CA ASN A 256 -9.28 -2.91 2.72
C ASN A 256 -9.30 -2.45 4.19
N MET A 257 -8.85 -3.30 5.12
CA MET A 257 -8.68 -2.91 6.53
C MET A 257 -7.60 -1.84 6.70
N VAL A 258 -6.43 -2.01 6.06
CA VAL A 258 -5.34 -1.02 6.05
C VAL A 258 -5.83 0.32 5.52
N TYR A 259 -6.52 0.33 4.37
CA TYR A 259 -7.11 1.55 3.80
C TYR A 259 -8.00 2.27 4.83
N ASN A 260 -8.90 1.55 5.47
CA ASN A 260 -9.81 2.10 6.47
C ASN A 260 -9.08 2.62 7.72
N MET A 261 -7.98 1.99 8.14
CA MET A 261 -7.13 2.52 9.22
C MET A 261 -6.53 3.88 8.84
N PHE A 262 -6.02 4.05 7.61
CA PHE A 262 -5.53 5.34 7.11
C PHE A 262 -6.65 6.38 6.87
N GLN A 263 -7.91 5.94 6.73
CA GLN A 263 -9.07 6.83 6.70
C GLN A 263 -9.60 7.21 8.09
N HIS A 264 -9.03 6.65 9.17
CA HIS A 264 -9.50 6.91 10.53
C HIS A 264 -9.30 8.38 10.91
N GLU A 265 -10.30 8.96 11.59
CA GLU A 265 -10.33 10.41 11.89
C GLU A 265 -9.19 10.87 12.79
N SER A 266 -8.63 9.97 13.61
CA SER A 266 -7.51 10.30 14.49
C SER A 266 -6.23 10.69 13.73
N LEU A 267 -6.02 10.18 12.51
CA LEU A 267 -4.87 10.55 11.69
C LEU A 267 -4.94 12.02 11.24
N GLY A 268 -6.14 12.56 11.07
CA GLY A 268 -6.38 13.97 10.70
C GLY A 268 -5.89 14.39 9.30
N ILE A 269 -5.19 13.52 8.57
CA ILE A 269 -4.65 13.75 7.23
C ILE A 269 -5.18 12.64 6.31
N LYS A 270 -5.70 13.03 5.14
CA LYS A 270 -6.22 12.08 4.16
C LYS A 270 -5.09 11.48 3.33
N VAL A 271 -4.75 10.23 3.62
CA VAL A 271 -3.84 9.40 2.84
C VAL A 271 -4.61 8.22 2.26
N ASN A 272 -4.67 8.11 0.94
CA ASN A 272 -5.35 7.05 0.22
C ASN A 272 -4.35 5.95 -0.13
N ILE A 273 -4.42 4.82 0.58
CA ILE A 273 -3.66 3.62 0.18
C ILE A 273 -4.40 2.95 -0.98
N GLN A 274 -3.78 2.90 -2.17
CA GLN A 274 -4.36 2.28 -3.36
C GLN A 274 -3.49 1.12 -3.84
N VAL A 275 -4.04 -0.09 -3.83
CA VAL A 275 -3.41 -1.28 -4.41
C VAL A 275 -3.51 -1.19 -5.92
N THR A 276 -2.36 -1.15 -6.59
CA THR A 276 -2.26 -1.10 -8.05
C THR A 276 -2.12 -2.49 -8.67
N LYS A 277 -1.41 -3.39 -7.98
CA LYS A 277 -1.20 -4.76 -8.42
C LYS A 277 -1.07 -5.70 -7.23
N LEU A 278 -1.63 -6.90 -7.36
CA LEU A 278 -1.38 -8.03 -6.47
C LEU A 278 -0.65 -9.13 -7.24
N VAL A 279 0.55 -9.50 -6.79
CA VAL A 279 1.34 -10.60 -7.35
C VAL A 279 1.27 -11.80 -6.40
N LEU A 280 0.88 -12.96 -6.91
CA LEU A 280 0.86 -14.23 -6.19
C LEU A 280 2.02 -15.08 -6.70
N LEU A 281 3.07 -15.22 -5.89
CA LEU A 281 4.23 -16.03 -6.26
C LEU A 281 3.91 -17.51 -6.03
N ARG A 282 4.01 -18.35 -7.07
CA ARG A 282 3.97 -19.82 -6.88
C ARG A 282 5.30 -20.37 -6.37
N GLN A 283 6.39 -19.71 -6.76
CA GLN A 283 7.76 -20.01 -6.36
C GLN A 283 8.51 -18.68 -6.21
N ARG A 284 9.47 -18.62 -5.28
CA ARG A 284 10.33 -17.44 -5.11
C ARG A 284 11.29 -17.32 -6.30
N PRO A 285 11.37 -16.15 -6.97
CA PRO A 285 12.40 -15.91 -7.98
C PRO A 285 13.81 -16.04 -7.39
N ALA A 286 14.79 -16.44 -8.21
CA ALA A 286 16.17 -16.68 -7.74
C ALA A 286 16.84 -15.47 -7.07
N LYS A 287 16.43 -14.25 -7.42
CA LYS A 287 16.95 -13.00 -6.85
C LYS A 287 16.24 -12.56 -5.56
N LEU A 288 15.19 -13.26 -5.14
CA LEU A 288 14.39 -12.93 -3.97
C LEU A 288 14.63 -13.98 -2.89
N SER A 289 15.42 -13.62 -1.88
CA SER A 289 15.78 -14.47 -0.76
C SER A 289 15.06 -14.01 0.50
N ILE A 290 14.13 -14.83 0.97
CA ILE A 290 13.39 -14.62 2.22
C ILE A 290 13.76 -15.74 3.19
N GLY A 291 14.13 -15.37 4.41
CA GLY A 291 14.51 -16.30 5.48
C GLY A 291 14.25 -15.70 6.85
N HIS A 292 14.81 -16.32 7.89
CA HIS A 292 14.56 -15.91 9.28
C HIS A 292 15.20 -14.57 9.63
N HIS A 293 16.21 -14.11 8.90
CA HIS A 293 16.79 -12.78 9.10
C HIS A 293 15.99 -11.68 8.39
N GLY A 294 15.22 -10.90 9.14
CA GLY A 294 14.31 -9.85 8.68
C GLY A 294 14.99 -8.74 7.88
N GLU A 295 16.09 -8.15 8.36
CA GLU A 295 16.80 -7.10 7.60
C GLU A 295 17.31 -7.57 6.23
N ARG A 296 17.92 -8.77 6.15
CA ARG A 296 18.40 -9.34 4.88
C ARG A 296 17.23 -9.65 3.94
N SER A 297 16.12 -10.15 4.48
CA SER A 297 14.90 -10.44 3.70
C SER A 297 14.27 -9.16 3.17
N LEU A 298 14.21 -8.09 3.98
CA LEU A 298 13.75 -6.78 3.54
C LEU A 298 14.65 -6.24 2.42
N GLU A 299 15.97 -6.21 2.64
CA GLU A 299 16.92 -5.73 1.62
C GLU A 299 16.79 -6.49 0.29
N SER A 300 16.69 -7.83 0.35
CA SER A 300 16.48 -8.66 -0.83
C SER A 300 15.18 -8.32 -1.55
N PHE A 301 14.08 -8.14 -0.82
CA PHE A 301 12.80 -7.74 -1.41
C PHE A 301 12.85 -6.34 -2.03
N CYS A 302 13.44 -5.36 -1.35
CA CYS A 302 13.60 -4.00 -1.88
C CYS A 302 14.41 -3.99 -3.18
N HIS A 303 15.48 -4.79 -3.24
CA HIS A 303 16.30 -4.93 -4.44
C HIS A 303 15.47 -5.52 -5.60
N TRP A 304 14.81 -6.64 -5.37
CA TRP A 304 13.95 -7.29 -6.37
C TRP A 304 12.83 -6.36 -6.85
N GLN A 305 12.13 -5.70 -5.92
CA GLN A 305 11.07 -4.75 -6.24
C GLN A 305 11.59 -3.60 -7.11
N ASN A 306 12.75 -3.04 -6.80
CA ASN A 306 13.31 -1.95 -7.58
C ASN A 306 13.76 -2.41 -8.99
N GLU A 307 14.26 -3.64 -9.13
CA GLU A 307 14.59 -4.20 -10.46
C GLU A 307 13.33 -4.43 -11.33
N GLU A 308 12.25 -4.92 -10.73
CA GLU A 308 11.02 -5.28 -11.44
C GLU A 308 10.08 -4.09 -11.66
N TYR A 309 9.99 -3.18 -10.68
CA TYR A 309 8.99 -2.10 -10.58
C TYR A 309 9.62 -0.70 -10.40
N GLY A 310 10.93 -0.54 -10.56
CA GLY A 310 11.66 0.73 -10.39
C GLY A 310 11.52 1.74 -11.54
N GLY A 311 10.77 1.42 -12.60
CA GLY A 311 10.34 2.39 -13.62
C GLY A 311 11.39 2.78 -14.67
N ALA A 312 12.48 2.04 -14.83
CA ALA A 312 13.34 2.11 -16.00
C ALA A 312 14.25 0.87 -16.14
N ARG A 313 13.80 -0.16 -16.87
CA ARG A 313 14.73 -1.16 -17.40
C ARG A 313 15.47 -0.52 -18.58
N TYR A 314 16.58 0.15 -18.31
CA TYR A 314 17.54 0.53 -19.37
C TYR A 314 18.27 -0.73 -19.84
N LEU A 315 17.58 -1.60 -20.57
CA LEU A 315 18.20 -2.70 -21.32
C LEU A 315 18.71 -2.13 -22.65
N GLY A 316 19.87 -1.47 -22.61
CA GLY A 316 20.54 -0.94 -23.79
C GLY A 316 19.87 0.31 -24.40
N ASN A 317 20.42 0.75 -25.53
CA ASN A 317 20.11 2.06 -26.11
C ASN A 317 18.68 2.21 -26.68
N ASN A 318 17.85 1.16 -26.74
CA ASN A 318 16.62 1.16 -27.54
C ASN A 318 15.35 0.68 -26.79
N GLN A 319 15.13 1.11 -25.55
CA GLN A 319 13.82 0.96 -24.91
C GLN A 319 13.17 2.34 -24.72
N VAL A 320 12.00 2.52 -25.34
CA VAL A 320 11.20 3.76 -25.29
C VAL A 320 10.37 3.74 -24.01
N PRO A 321 10.56 4.68 -23.07
CA PRO A 321 9.66 4.85 -21.93
C PRO A 321 8.24 5.16 -22.41
N GLY A 322 7.23 4.51 -21.84
CA GLY A 322 5.83 4.57 -22.27
C GLY A 322 5.38 3.41 -23.17
N GLY A 323 6.14 2.31 -23.23
CA GLY A 323 5.71 1.08 -23.89
C GLY A 323 4.45 0.51 -23.22
N LYS A 324 3.57 -0.14 -23.99
CA LYS A 324 2.35 -0.78 -23.47
C LYS A 324 2.63 -1.86 -22.39
N ASP A 325 3.88 -2.31 -22.32
CA ASP A 325 4.41 -3.29 -21.37
C ASP A 325 5.25 -2.66 -20.25
N ASP A 326 5.34 -1.33 -20.15
CA ASP A 326 6.05 -0.68 -19.05
C ASP A 326 5.24 -0.82 -17.76
N THR A 327 5.80 -1.56 -16.81
CA THR A 327 5.22 -1.71 -15.47
C THR A 327 5.10 -0.33 -14.81
N PRO A 328 3.89 0.12 -14.42
CA PRO A 328 3.72 1.42 -13.78
C PRO A 328 4.58 1.51 -12.52
N PRO A 329 5.28 2.63 -12.29
CA PRO A 329 6.00 2.83 -11.04
C PRO A 329 5.02 2.81 -9.87
N VAL A 330 5.44 2.25 -8.76
CA VAL A 330 4.67 2.24 -7.50
C VAL A 330 5.36 3.09 -6.44
N ASP A 331 4.58 3.65 -5.53
CA ASP A 331 5.07 4.42 -4.37
C ASP A 331 5.43 3.51 -3.21
N ALA A 332 4.79 2.36 -3.04
CA ALA A 332 5.11 1.40 -2.00
C ALA A 332 5.01 -0.03 -2.51
N ALA A 333 5.72 -0.94 -1.87
CA ALA A 333 5.63 -2.36 -2.11
C ALA A 333 5.57 -3.13 -0.79
N VAL A 334 4.56 -3.96 -0.63
CA VAL A 334 4.33 -4.78 0.57
C VAL A 334 4.54 -6.24 0.21
N PHE A 335 5.48 -6.89 0.87
CA PHE A 335 5.70 -8.34 0.78
C PHE A 335 5.07 -9.03 1.98
N VAL A 336 4.16 -9.98 1.71
CA VAL A 336 3.50 -10.77 2.74
C VAL A 336 4.03 -12.19 2.69
N THR A 337 4.58 -12.68 3.80
CA THR A 337 5.17 -14.02 3.92
C THR A 337 4.62 -14.78 5.12
N ARG A 338 4.69 -16.11 5.09
CA ARG A 338 4.49 -16.98 6.26
C ARG A 338 5.81 -17.42 6.92
N THR A 339 6.95 -17.00 6.36
CA THR A 339 8.25 -17.22 7.00
C THR A 339 8.32 -16.39 8.28
N ASP A 340 8.48 -17.07 9.41
CA ASP A 340 8.74 -16.44 10.70
C ASP A 340 10.14 -15.81 10.66
N PHE A 341 10.26 -14.49 10.89
CA PHE A 341 11.54 -13.80 10.80
C PHE A 341 11.78 -12.91 12.01
N CYS A 342 13.04 -12.62 12.28
CA CYS A 342 13.49 -11.71 13.31
C CYS A 342 14.35 -10.60 12.74
N VAL A 343 14.19 -9.36 13.22
CA VAL A 343 14.89 -8.19 12.67
C VAL A 343 16.41 -8.40 12.56
N HIS A 344 17.04 -8.85 13.65
CA HIS A 344 18.50 -8.86 13.80
C HIS A 344 19.13 -10.25 13.92
N LYS A 345 18.34 -11.30 13.72
CA LYS A 345 18.80 -12.67 13.95
C LYS A 345 18.22 -13.60 12.90
N ASP A 346 18.98 -14.64 12.58
CA ASP A 346 18.54 -15.68 11.65
C ASP A 346 17.85 -16.82 12.41
N GLU A 347 16.85 -16.47 13.23
CA GLU A 347 16.03 -17.40 14.00
C GLU A 347 14.58 -16.91 14.03
N PRO A 348 13.57 -17.81 14.14
CA PRO A 348 12.18 -17.43 14.36
C PRO A 348 12.01 -16.58 15.64
N CYS A 349 11.16 -15.55 15.60
CA CYS A 349 10.85 -14.73 16.79
C CYS A 349 9.51 -14.00 16.64
N ASP A 350 9.09 -13.25 17.66
CA ASP A 350 7.77 -12.58 17.67
C ASP A 350 7.70 -11.29 16.81
N THR A 351 8.67 -11.05 15.92
CA THR A 351 8.63 -9.92 14.99
C THR A 351 7.67 -10.24 13.85
N VAL A 352 6.73 -9.33 13.58
CA VAL A 352 5.74 -9.54 12.51
C VAL A 352 5.90 -8.61 11.32
N GLY A 353 6.74 -7.58 11.41
CA GLY A 353 6.88 -6.57 10.35
C GLY A 353 8.24 -5.87 10.40
N ILE A 354 8.67 -5.35 9.26
CA ILE A 354 9.83 -4.46 9.15
C ILE A 354 9.73 -3.57 7.90
N ALA A 355 10.07 -2.29 8.04
CA ALA A 355 10.16 -1.33 6.94
C ALA A 355 11.23 -0.26 7.19
N TYR A 356 11.60 0.46 6.12
CA TYR A 356 12.45 1.65 6.25
C TYR A 356 11.64 2.89 6.61
N LEU A 357 12.18 3.69 7.55
CA LEU A 357 11.61 4.98 7.90
C LEU A 357 11.69 5.98 6.71
N GLY A 358 10.55 6.52 6.29
CA GLY A 358 10.45 7.53 5.22
C GLY A 358 10.85 7.02 3.84
N GLY A 359 10.73 5.71 3.60
CA GLY A 359 11.20 5.05 2.38
C GLY A 359 10.28 5.15 1.15
N VAL A 360 9.02 5.59 1.30
CA VAL A 360 7.98 5.48 0.25
C VAL A 360 8.40 6.07 -1.11
N CYS A 361 8.95 7.30 -1.17
CA CYS A 361 9.40 7.84 -2.46
C CYS A 361 10.86 7.48 -2.82
N SER A 362 11.49 6.56 -2.10
CA SER A 362 12.85 6.11 -2.38
C SER A 362 12.84 4.87 -3.26
N ALA A 363 13.50 4.94 -4.42
CA ALA A 363 13.59 3.82 -5.37
C ALA A 363 14.02 2.50 -4.70
N LYS A 364 14.96 2.56 -3.74
CA LYS A 364 15.54 1.38 -3.08
C LYS A 364 14.97 1.07 -1.69
N ARG A 365 14.04 1.88 -1.16
CA ARG A 365 13.57 1.76 0.24
C ARG A 365 12.04 1.80 0.39
N LYS A 366 11.30 1.78 -0.71
CA LYS A 366 9.82 1.84 -0.73
C LYS A 366 9.14 0.50 -0.42
N CYS A 367 9.76 -0.30 0.43
CA CYS A 367 9.45 -1.71 0.66
C CYS A 367 9.07 -1.94 2.12
N VAL A 368 8.11 -2.83 2.31
CA VAL A 368 7.58 -3.30 3.60
C VAL A 368 7.58 -4.82 3.56
N LEU A 369 8.06 -5.46 4.61
CA LEU A 369 7.98 -6.91 4.81
C LEU A 369 7.06 -7.20 6.00
N ALA A 370 6.08 -8.08 5.83
CA ALA A 370 5.12 -8.44 6.86
C ALA A 370 4.90 -9.96 6.93
N GLU A 371 4.96 -10.50 8.15
CA GLU A 371 4.58 -11.87 8.47
C GLU A 371 3.06 -11.97 8.60
N ASP A 372 2.46 -12.90 7.87
CA ASP A 372 1.06 -13.26 8.03
C ASP A 372 0.82 -13.80 9.44
N ASN A 373 -0.06 -13.14 10.18
CA ASN A 373 -0.53 -13.51 11.51
C ASN A 373 -2.08 -13.52 11.56
N GLY A 374 -2.72 -13.76 10.41
CA GLY A 374 -4.18 -13.71 10.23
C GLY A 374 -4.68 -12.28 10.00
N LEU A 375 -5.91 -11.97 10.45
CA LEU A 375 -6.51 -10.64 10.21
C LEU A 375 -5.75 -9.48 10.87
N ASN A 376 -4.92 -9.77 11.87
CA ASN A 376 -4.04 -8.78 12.49
C ASN A 376 -2.95 -8.26 11.54
N LEU A 377 -2.73 -8.93 10.40
CA LEU A 377 -1.77 -8.52 9.38
C LEU A 377 -2.07 -7.11 8.87
N ALA A 378 -3.34 -6.69 8.89
CA ALA A 378 -3.71 -5.33 8.51
C ALA A 378 -3.08 -4.27 9.41
N PHE A 379 -3.00 -4.55 10.71
CA PHE A 379 -2.33 -3.65 11.65
C PHE A 379 -0.84 -3.61 11.39
N THR A 380 -0.22 -4.77 11.23
CA THR A 380 1.20 -4.90 10.90
C THR A 380 1.53 -4.09 9.64
N ILE A 381 0.80 -4.29 8.54
CA ILE A 381 1.01 -3.54 7.30
C ILE A 381 0.78 -2.04 7.51
N ALA A 382 -0.24 -1.63 8.27
CA ALA A 382 -0.49 -0.23 8.55
C ALA A 382 0.64 0.42 9.36
N HIS A 383 1.16 -0.27 10.37
CA HIS A 383 2.31 0.14 11.18
C HIS A 383 3.56 0.33 10.32
N GLU A 384 3.89 -0.68 9.51
CA GLU A 384 5.08 -0.63 8.66
C GLU A 384 4.97 0.40 7.52
N LEU A 385 3.77 0.59 6.94
CA LEU A 385 3.51 1.69 6.02
C LEU A 385 3.61 3.05 6.73
N GLY A 386 3.23 3.12 8.01
CA GLY A 386 3.45 4.29 8.87
C GLY A 386 4.93 4.66 8.96
N HIS A 387 5.81 3.68 9.23
CA HIS A 387 7.27 3.86 9.14
C HIS A 387 7.67 4.33 7.75
N ASN A 388 7.18 3.70 6.69
CA ASN A 388 7.53 4.08 5.31
C ASN A 388 7.09 5.51 4.94
N LEU A 389 6.04 6.02 5.60
CA LEU A 389 5.54 7.40 5.55
C LEU A 389 6.17 8.32 6.60
N GLY A 390 7.21 7.88 7.30
CA GLY A 390 8.04 8.70 8.17
C GLY A 390 7.57 8.82 9.63
N MET A 391 6.63 7.99 10.08
CA MET A 391 6.19 7.93 11.48
C MET A 391 7.18 7.12 12.32
N ASN A 392 7.61 7.64 13.48
CA ASN A 392 8.38 6.86 14.45
C ASN A 392 7.44 6.10 15.38
N HIS A 393 8.00 5.30 16.29
CA HIS A 393 7.18 4.70 17.33
C HIS A 393 6.64 5.77 18.28
N ASP A 394 5.44 5.55 18.81
CA ASP A 394 4.85 6.44 19.81
C ASP A 394 5.68 6.48 21.10
N ASP A 395 6.39 5.40 21.41
CA ASP A 395 7.28 5.29 22.57
C ASP A 395 8.58 6.12 22.40
N ASP A 396 8.94 6.50 21.17
CA ASP A 396 10.03 7.44 20.91
C ASP A 396 9.62 8.89 21.23
N HIS A 397 8.32 9.15 21.39
CA HIS A 397 7.74 10.44 21.76
C HIS A 397 7.26 10.42 23.22
N SER A 398 7.89 11.22 24.08
CA SER A 398 7.53 11.26 25.51
C SER A 398 6.06 11.59 25.81
N SER A 399 5.37 12.31 24.92
CA SER A 399 3.94 12.64 25.04
C SER A 399 2.98 11.54 24.63
N CYS A 400 3.43 10.58 23.81
CA CYS A 400 2.60 9.48 23.29
C CYS A 400 3.01 8.10 23.82
N ALA A 401 4.14 8.01 24.52
CA ALA A 401 4.63 6.79 25.15
C ALA A 401 3.61 6.15 26.11
N GLY A 402 3.61 4.81 26.17
CA GLY A 402 2.77 4.03 27.08
C GLY A 402 1.27 4.00 26.73
N ARG A 403 0.89 4.51 25.56
CA ARG A 403 -0.44 4.33 24.97
C ARG A 403 -0.39 3.30 23.86
N SER A 404 -1.49 2.60 23.65
CA SER A 404 -1.63 1.66 22.55
C SER A 404 -2.29 2.38 21.39
N HIS A 405 -1.55 2.57 20.30
CA HIS A 405 -1.98 3.15 19.04
C HIS A 405 -1.31 2.36 17.91
N ILE A 406 -1.59 2.70 16.64
CA ILE A 406 -0.98 2.00 15.51
C ILE A 406 0.54 1.98 15.56
N MET A 407 1.20 3.05 16.01
CA MET A 407 2.66 3.17 16.04
C MET A 407 3.30 2.81 17.38
N SER A 408 2.63 2.11 18.30
CA SER A 408 3.27 1.62 19.53
C SER A 408 4.39 0.61 19.21
N GLY A 409 5.55 0.73 19.85
CA GLY A 409 6.75 -0.07 19.55
C GLY A 409 6.78 -1.45 20.21
N GLU A 410 6.01 -1.67 21.28
CA GLU A 410 5.86 -2.99 21.90
C GLU A 410 4.72 -3.78 21.25
N TRP A 411 5.04 -4.52 20.19
CA TRP A 411 4.12 -5.46 19.59
C TRP A 411 4.70 -6.88 19.63
N VAL A 412 4.07 -7.74 20.42
CA VAL A 412 4.43 -9.16 20.56
C VAL A 412 3.37 -9.97 19.82
N LYS A 413 3.79 -10.92 18.98
CA LYS A 413 2.92 -11.91 18.32
C LYS A 413 1.91 -12.50 19.32
N GLY A 414 0.62 -12.23 19.11
CA GLY A 414 -0.48 -12.66 20.01
C GLY A 414 -1.04 -11.58 20.95
N ARG A 415 -0.33 -10.45 21.16
CA ARG A 415 -0.91 -9.23 21.72
C ARG A 415 -1.59 -8.43 20.60
N ASN A 416 -2.91 -8.34 20.63
CA ASN A 416 -3.64 -7.52 19.67
C ASN A 416 -3.52 -6.04 20.05
N PRO A 417 -3.44 -5.14 19.06
CA PRO A 417 -3.51 -3.71 19.32
C PRO A 417 -4.85 -3.40 19.97
N SER A 418 -4.83 -2.64 21.05
CA SER A 418 -6.06 -2.35 21.76
C SER A 418 -6.86 -1.21 21.14
N ASP A 419 -6.19 -0.29 20.46
CA ASP A 419 -6.78 0.82 19.73
C ASP A 419 -6.17 0.89 18.33
N LEU A 420 -7.03 0.88 17.31
CA LEU A 420 -6.64 1.03 15.90
C LEU A 420 -6.60 2.52 15.48
N SER A 421 -6.55 3.42 16.45
CA SER A 421 -6.34 4.84 16.22
C SER A 421 -4.84 5.18 16.11
N TRP A 422 -4.57 6.17 15.27
CA TRP A 422 -3.29 6.89 15.24
C TRP A 422 -3.17 7.87 16.40
N SER A 423 -1.97 8.00 16.96
CA SER A 423 -1.69 8.98 18.01
C SER A 423 -1.56 10.40 17.42
N SER A 424 -1.53 11.41 18.29
CA SER A 424 -1.18 12.77 17.85
C SER A 424 0.25 12.85 17.33
N CYS A 425 1.19 12.06 17.88
CA CYS A 425 2.57 12.05 17.45
C CYS A 425 2.73 11.43 16.06
N SER A 426 2.00 10.33 15.77
CA SER A 426 2.00 9.73 14.43
C SER A 426 1.46 10.71 13.37
N ARG A 427 0.40 11.47 13.70
CA ARG A 427 -0.13 12.53 12.83
C ARG A 427 0.90 13.63 12.58
N ASP A 428 1.59 14.09 13.63
CA ASP A 428 2.57 15.17 13.52
C ASP A 428 3.80 14.73 12.71
N ASP A 429 4.28 13.49 12.90
CA ASP A 429 5.35 12.90 12.11
C ASP A 429 4.98 12.80 10.62
N LEU A 430 3.77 12.30 10.31
CA LEU A 430 3.27 12.25 8.94
C LEU A 430 3.14 13.66 8.33
N GLU A 431 2.61 14.62 9.08
CA GLU A 431 2.50 16.01 8.61
C GLU A 431 3.87 16.57 8.24
N ASN A 432 4.89 16.30 9.05
CA ASN A 432 6.26 16.71 8.79
C ASN A 432 6.86 16.00 7.58
N PHE A 433 6.62 14.71 7.43
CA PHE A 433 7.05 13.95 6.26
C PHE A 433 6.42 14.49 4.97
N LEU A 434 5.10 14.70 4.95
CA LEU A 434 4.38 15.19 3.77
C LEU A 434 4.78 16.62 3.38
N LYS A 435 5.21 17.46 4.33
CA LYS A 435 5.78 18.80 4.06
C LYS A 435 7.20 18.77 3.50
N SER A 436 7.89 17.64 3.59
CA SER A 436 9.26 17.50 3.12
C SER A 436 9.34 17.38 1.59
N LYS A 437 10.54 17.57 1.02
CA LYS A 437 10.74 17.34 -0.42
C LYS A 437 10.77 15.86 -0.80
N VAL A 438 10.93 14.97 0.17
CA VAL A 438 11.04 13.53 -0.11
C VAL A 438 9.68 12.88 -0.33
N SER A 439 8.56 13.54 -0.04
CA SER A 439 7.19 13.01 -0.23
C SER A 439 6.57 13.30 -1.60
N THR A 440 7.33 13.86 -2.54
CA THR A 440 6.79 14.42 -3.79
C THR A 440 6.13 13.41 -4.73
N CYS A 441 6.47 12.12 -4.64
CA CYS A 441 5.82 11.07 -5.43
C CYS A 441 4.31 10.97 -5.13
N LEU A 442 3.91 11.22 -3.88
CA LEU A 442 2.53 11.05 -3.38
C LEU A 442 1.56 12.16 -3.85
N LEU A 443 2.08 13.21 -4.48
CA LEU A 443 1.30 14.35 -4.98
C LEU A 443 0.79 14.12 -6.41
N VAL A 444 1.31 13.11 -7.11
CA VAL A 444 1.00 12.85 -8.51
C VAL A 444 -0.10 11.79 -8.57
N THR A 445 -1.34 12.23 -8.70
CA THR A 445 -2.53 11.37 -8.79
C THR A 445 -3.33 11.60 -10.07
N ASP A 446 -2.74 12.23 -11.10
CA ASP A 446 -3.48 12.50 -12.33
C ASP A 446 -3.56 11.22 -13.18
N PRO A 447 -4.75 10.65 -13.45
CA PRO A 447 -4.90 9.55 -14.40
C PRO A 447 -4.42 9.92 -15.81
N ARG A 448 -4.27 11.21 -16.13
CA ARG A 448 -3.68 11.70 -17.37
C ARG A 448 -2.16 11.60 -17.39
N SER A 449 -1.46 11.49 -16.25
CA SER A 449 -0.01 11.22 -16.26
C SER A 449 0.30 9.78 -16.65
N GLN A 450 -0.66 8.84 -16.53
CA GLN A 450 -0.55 7.50 -17.14
C GLN A 450 -0.58 7.56 -18.67
N HIS A 451 -1.14 8.63 -19.25
CA HIS A 451 -1.19 8.90 -20.69
C HIS A 451 -0.24 10.02 -21.12
N ALA A 452 0.54 10.58 -20.19
CA ALA A 452 1.65 11.44 -20.54
C ALA A 452 2.70 10.54 -21.16
N VAL A 453 2.66 10.42 -22.49
CA VAL A 453 3.78 9.95 -23.28
C VAL A 453 4.99 10.72 -22.77
N ARG A 454 5.87 10.07 -22.01
CA ARG A 454 7.20 10.62 -21.77
C ARG A 454 7.82 10.68 -23.14
N LEU A 455 7.81 11.87 -23.73
CA LEU A 455 8.57 12.12 -24.94
C LEU A 455 9.98 11.57 -24.67
N PRO A 456 10.51 10.69 -25.53
CA PRO A 456 11.82 10.11 -25.31
C PRO A 456 12.81 11.22 -24.98
N HIS A 457 13.69 11.00 -24.00
CA HIS A 457 14.77 11.95 -23.72
C HIS A 457 15.78 12.10 -24.88
N LYS A 458 15.59 11.30 -25.94
CA LYS A 458 16.37 11.29 -27.18
C LYS A 458 15.59 12.01 -28.28
N LEU A 459 16.31 12.75 -29.11
CA LEU A 459 15.72 13.47 -30.24
C LEU A 459 15.29 12.46 -31.33
N PRO A 460 14.30 12.77 -32.18
CA PRO A 460 13.77 11.83 -33.18
C PRO A 460 14.84 11.25 -34.12
N GLY A 461 15.88 12.01 -34.45
CA GLY A 461 17.02 11.58 -35.27
C GLY A 461 17.97 10.61 -34.59
N MET A 462 17.86 10.43 -33.27
CA MET A 462 18.52 9.36 -32.52
C MET A 462 17.71 8.06 -32.47
N HIS A 463 16.43 8.10 -32.90
CA HIS A 463 15.56 6.94 -33.01
C HIS A 463 15.52 6.36 -34.42
N TYR A 464 15.66 7.23 -35.42
CA TYR A 464 15.64 6.84 -36.83
C TYR A 464 16.95 7.29 -37.48
N SER A 465 17.73 6.33 -37.96
CA SER A 465 18.92 6.57 -38.78
C SER A 465 18.55 7.29 -40.09
N ALA A 466 19.52 7.88 -40.76
CA ALA A 466 19.31 8.52 -42.07
C ALA A 466 18.69 7.57 -43.11
N ASN A 467 19.03 6.27 -43.06
CA ASN A 467 18.43 5.25 -43.92
C ASN A 467 16.95 5.03 -43.58
N GLU A 468 16.60 4.87 -42.31
CA GLU A 468 15.21 4.66 -41.88
C GLU A 468 14.34 5.89 -42.20
N GLN A 469 14.89 7.09 -42.05
CA GLN A 469 14.21 8.32 -42.47
C GLN A 469 13.96 8.34 -43.99
N CYS A 470 14.93 7.90 -44.81
CA CYS A 470 14.72 7.72 -46.24
C CYS A 470 13.63 6.70 -46.55
N GLN A 471 13.59 5.59 -45.82
CA GLN A 471 12.56 4.56 -45.98
C GLN A 471 11.16 5.06 -45.64
N ILE A 472 11.05 5.90 -44.61
CA ILE A 472 9.79 6.54 -44.21
C ILE A 472 9.32 7.53 -45.28
N LEU A 473 10.24 8.32 -45.86
CA LEU A 473 9.89 9.39 -46.80
C LEU A 473 9.60 8.90 -48.23
N PHE A 474 10.30 7.85 -48.68
CA PHE A 474 10.32 7.39 -50.07
C PHE A 474 10.02 5.88 -50.23
N GLY A 475 9.72 5.16 -49.16
CA GLY A 475 9.39 3.72 -49.17
C GLY A 475 10.57 2.83 -48.78
N THR A 476 10.29 1.56 -48.44
CA THR A 476 11.25 0.62 -47.84
C THR A 476 12.53 0.37 -48.65
N ASN A 477 12.50 0.64 -49.96
CA ASN A 477 13.62 0.45 -50.87
C ASN A 477 14.50 1.71 -51.01
N ALA A 478 14.30 2.72 -50.16
CA ALA A 478 15.10 3.93 -50.12
C ALA A 478 16.24 3.81 -49.10
N THR A 479 17.40 4.38 -49.43
CA THR A 479 18.57 4.43 -48.56
C THR A 479 19.20 5.81 -48.59
N PHE A 480 20.04 6.13 -47.60
CA PHE A 480 20.77 7.39 -47.55
C PHE A 480 21.80 7.48 -48.68
N CYS A 481 21.81 8.62 -49.36
CA CYS A 481 22.71 8.90 -50.48
C CYS A 481 24.10 9.31 -49.98
N ARG A 482 25.02 8.35 -49.85
CA ARG A 482 26.39 8.58 -49.36
C ARG A 482 27.18 9.65 -50.16
N ASN A 483 26.93 9.77 -51.46
CA ASN A 483 27.62 10.76 -52.30
C ASN A 483 27.28 12.23 -51.93
N LEU A 484 26.21 12.45 -51.16
CA LEU A 484 25.76 13.75 -50.69
C LEU A 484 25.90 13.92 -49.16
N GLU A 485 26.76 13.12 -48.52
CA GLU A 485 27.02 13.17 -47.07
C GLU A 485 27.48 14.56 -46.58
N HIS A 486 28.20 15.31 -47.40
CA HIS A 486 28.61 16.69 -47.09
C HIS A 486 27.42 17.67 -46.90
N LEU A 487 26.21 17.30 -47.32
CA LEU A 487 24.98 18.08 -47.15
C LEU A 487 24.08 17.54 -46.03
N MET A 488 24.49 16.48 -45.31
CA MET A 488 23.62 15.74 -44.40
C MET A 488 23.02 16.63 -43.31
N CYS A 489 23.74 17.60 -42.75
CA CYS A 489 23.16 18.50 -41.71
C CYS A 489 22.18 19.55 -42.26
N ALA A 490 22.09 19.73 -43.58
CA ALA A 490 21.25 20.73 -44.23
C ALA A 490 20.04 20.12 -44.97
N GLY A 491 20.16 18.88 -45.42
CA GLY A 491 19.10 18.19 -46.15
C GLY A 491 19.31 16.68 -46.17
N LEU A 492 18.22 15.93 -45.98
CA LEU A 492 18.25 14.48 -46.13
C LEU A 492 18.10 14.10 -47.61
N TRP A 493 19.11 13.42 -48.16
CA TRP A 493 19.13 12.94 -49.54
C TRP A 493 19.07 11.42 -49.59
N CYS A 494 18.13 10.90 -50.37
CA CYS A 494 17.78 9.49 -50.42
C CYS A 494 17.90 8.94 -51.84
N LEU A 495 18.45 7.76 -51.98
CA LEU A 495 18.47 7.00 -53.22
C LEU A 495 17.44 5.88 -53.12
N VAL A 496 16.48 5.85 -54.03
CA VAL A 496 15.51 4.75 -54.15
C VAL A 496 16.05 3.73 -55.16
N GLU A 497 15.96 2.46 -54.83
CA GLU A 497 16.35 1.37 -55.71
C GLU A 497 15.66 1.49 -57.09
N GLY A 498 16.46 1.57 -58.15
CA GLY A 498 16.00 1.77 -59.54
C GLY A 498 16.10 3.20 -60.06
N ASP A 499 16.33 4.19 -59.20
CA ASP A 499 16.61 5.57 -59.62
C ASP A 499 18.11 5.80 -59.84
N THR A 500 18.44 6.68 -60.79
CA THR A 500 19.83 7.08 -61.08
C THR A 500 20.27 8.32 -60.30
N SER A 501 19.33 9.07 -59.71
CA SER A 501 19.59 10.33 -59.01
C SER A 501 18.99 10.34 -57.61
N CYS A 502 19.72 10.89 -56.64
CA CYS A 502 19.24 11.06 -55.27
C CYS A 502 18.12 12.11 -55.20
N LYS A 503 17.10 11.80 -54.41
CA LYS A 503 15.89 12.60 -54.19
C LYS A 503 15.91 13.20 -52.78
N THR A 504 15.33 14.37 -52.61
CA THR A 504 15.15 15.01 -51.30
C THR A 504 13.78 15.68 -51.24
N LYS A 505 13.24 15.86 -50.03
CA LYS A 505 12.07 16.71 -49.79
C LYS A 505 12.44 18.10 -49.25
N LEU A 506 13.73 18.44 -49.25
CA LEU A 506 14.30 19.72 -48.76
C LEU A 506 14.21 19.92 -47.24
N ASP A 507 13.71 18.93 -46.49
CA ASP A 507 13.80 18.94 -45.04
C ASP A 507 15.18 18.45 -44.57
N PRO A 508 15.78 19.07 -43.54
CA PRO A 508 16.93 18.51 -42.87
C PRO A 508 16.57 17.16 -42.24
N PRO A 509 17.55 16.28 -41.96
CA PRO A 509 17.28 15.09 -41.16
C PRO A 509 16.72 15.47 -39.80
N LEU A 510 15.96 14.55 -39.20
CA LEU A 510 15.38 14.73 -37.88
C LEU A 510 16.41 15.18 -36.85
N ASP A 511 16.05 16.08 -35.95
CA ASP A 511 16.92 16.59 -34.88
C ASP A 511 17.62 15.42 -34.15
N GLY A 512 18.93 15.52 -33.93
CA GLY A 512 19.73 14.47 -33.31
C GLY A 512 20.25 13.37 -34.24
N THR A 513 20.01 13.44 -35.55
CA THR A 513 20.66 12.54 -36.53
C THR A 513 22.12 12.89 -36.68
N GLU A 514 22.99 11.89 -36.56
CA GLU A 514 24.42 12.02 -36.80
C GLU A 514 24.66 12.48 -38.25
N CYS A 515 25.32 13.63 -38.41
CA CYS A 515 25.54 14.28 -39.70
C CYS A 515 27.02 14.57 -40.01
N GLY A 516 27.92 14.03 -39.20
CA GLY A 516 29.37 14.05 -39.38
C GLY A 516 30.06 13.57 -38.10
N ALA A 517 31.40 13.43 -38.14
CA ALA A 517 32.18 13.05 -36.97
C ALA A 517 31.89 13.98 -35.79
N ASP A 518 31.30 13.43 -34.73
CA ASP A 518 30.86 14.11 -33.50
C ASP A 518 29.85 15.26 -33.72
N LYS A 519 29.07 15.24 -34.82
CA LYS A 519 28.05 16.26 -35.14
C LYS A 519 26.68 15.63 -35.31
N VAL A 520 25.67 16.30 -34.75
CA VAL A 520 24.25 15.93 -34.89
C VAL A 520 23.42 17.12 -35.35
N THR A 521 22.30 16.88 -36.03
CA THR A 521 21.35 17.92 -36.42
C THR A 521 20.77 18.65 -35.18
N PRO A 522 20.75 19.99 -35.17
CA PRO A 522 20.29 20.79 -34.02
C PRO A 522 18.78 20.69 -33.83
N ILE A 523 18.29 21.06 -32.64
CA ILE A 523 16.86 21.10 -32.35
C ILE A 523 16.21 22.23 -33.16
N SER A 524 15.24 21.90 -34.00
CA SER A 524 14.49 22.86 -34.80
C SER A 524 13.60 23.72 -33.86
N PRO A 525 13.67 25.06 -33.91
CA PRO A 525 12.79 25.90 -33.10
C PRO A 525 11.35 25.71 -33.58
N GLY A 526 10.50 25.09 -32.74
CA GLY A 526 9.09 24.90 -33.04
C GLY A 526 8.31 26.22 -33.17
N PRO A 527 7.04 26.20 -33.60
CA PRO A 527 6.23 27.40 -33.88
C PRO A 527 5.89 28.31 -32.68
N TRP A 528 6.52 28.12 -31.52
CA TRP A 528 6.22 28.83 -30.27
C TRP A 528 7.46 29.43 -29.59
N ALA A 529 8.50 29.77 -30.36
CA ALA A 529 9.69 30.45 -29.83
C ALA A 529 10.01 31.73 -30.60
N SER A 530 9.08 32.68 -30.59
CA SER A 530 9.41 34.10 -30.79
C SER A 530 9.58 34.76 -29.44
N LEU A 531 10.79 34.76 -28.88
CA LEU A 531 11.24 35.81 -27.98
C LEU A 531 12.76 35.87 -28.01
N SER A 532 13.19 36.87 -28.77
CA SER A 532 14.52 37.47 -28.77
C SER A 532 15.03 37.71 -27.35
N THR A 533 16.23 37.22 -27.07
CA THR A 533 17.17 37.89 -26.18
C THR A 533 18.57 37.77 -26.78
N GLU A 534 18.99 38.84 -27.44
CA GLU A 534 20.37 39.28 -27.62
C GLU A 534 20.38 40.80 -27.30
N PRO A 535 21.52 41.50 -27.12
CA PRO A 535 22.91 41.07 -27.34
C PRO A 535 23.93 41.54 -26.25
N CYS A 536 25.14 40.98 -26.28
CA CYS A 536 26.42 41.65 -25.96
C CYS A 536 27.53 40.76 -26.54
N GLY A 537 27.81 40.83 -27.84
CA GLY A 537 28.92 41.61 -28.44
C GLY A 537 29.91 40.61 -29.09
N LEU A 538 30.49 40.77 -30.27
CA LEU A 538 30.72 41.90 -31.17
C LEU A 538 31.08 41.32 -32.58
N ILE A 539 30.44 41.81 -33.66
CA ILE A 539 31.06 42.43 -34.88
C ILE A 539 31.99 41.54 -35.78
N LEU A 540 31.99 41.48 -37.14
CA LEU A 540 31.51 42.27 -38.31
C LEU A 540 31.64 41.35 -39.58
N CYS A 541 30.74 41.37 -40.57
CA CYS A 541 30.88 41.92 -41.96
C CYS A 541 30.08 41.01 -42.92
N LEU A 542 29.48 41.38 -44.06
CA LEU A 542 28.97 42.62 -44.67
C LEU A 542 28.35 42.22 -46.04
N GLY A 543 27.33 42.94 -46.50
CA GLY A 543 26.86 43.02 -47.90
C GLY A 543 25.53 42.28 -48.16
N ILE A 544 24.44 42.90 -48.63
CA ILE A 544 24.18 44.21 -49.26
C ILE A 544 22.87 44.76 -48.67
#